data_AF-A0A942TG56-F1
#
_entry.id   AF-A0A942TG56-F1
#
_cell.length_a   1.000
_cell.length_b   1.000
_cell.length_c   1.000
_cell.angle_alpha   90.00
_cell.angle_beta   90.00
_cell.angle_gamma   90.00
#
_symmetry.space_group_name_H-M   'P 1'
#
loop_
_entity.id
_entity.type
_entity.pdbx_description
1 polymer ?
#
loop_
_entity_poly.entity_id
_entity_poly.type
_entity_poly.pdbx_seq_one_letter_code
_entity_poly.pdbx_strand_id
1 'polypeptide(L)'
;MIFAILVVLACSLPGNTHLTKAKENEGSTKVQPGIEVLLESHLDWIKGKRVGLVTNPTGVDSNLVSTVDILYEHPDINLTALFGPEHGIRGDQPAGAYVESYIDERTGLPVYSLYGSTWKPSKKMLENVDVLLFDIQDVGSNVYTYIYTLGFVMEAAAEYDKEVIVLDRPNPTGGVRVEGPVRTPDTVSFMGRFLLPVRHGMTVGELATMWNHEYNLGVNLKVAKMKGWKRTMHFEDTGLPFVLTSPNIPTTETAFLYTGTELLDDTSLSTGLGTTKPFELLGAPWINGEDLADDLNGRKIKGVSFRAAYFTPMFGNYQGQRLGGVQVHIENESAINLVELGLHIVDAMKDQHPEKFKITSSYDSLIGDKRVRPMILEDRSVEEITNLWKDELNDWVHNVRNHYLLYGPYPEKAQPYKNKGVLGIFPYDLELAPGQSKDLTVISFDKDGKKINIEPSLLSWKVEGDVGSINGNTFTAEKAGTGLVTLNYKDLQGKRSVIVAQNIINNIRHSVNPGYARVVFDLNKNTDYQISEEKGLLILTVPYAEIGPPLSTNENKTITIANSPIISKVTFDIVNGHTFEARFHLKVDKVRYEDPYFSNRIVIDLMNN
;
A
#
# COMPACT_ATOMS: atom_id res chain seq x y z
N MET A 1 -63.27 52.89 -2.92
CA MET A 1 -62.65 54.19 -2.57
C MET A 1 -61.69 53.91 -1.43
N ILE A 2 -60.37 54.07 -1.49
CA ILE A 2 -59.44 54.81 -2.34
C ILE A 2 -58.11 54.02 -2.33
N PHE A 3 -57.47 53.92 -3.50
CA PHE A 3 -56.11 53.38 -3.68
C PHE A 3 -55.09 54.29 -3.00
N ALA A 4 -54.15 53.74 -2.21
CA ALA A 4 -52.95 54.43 -1.77
C ALA A 4 -51.73 53.74 -2.39
N ILE A 5 -51.10 54.46 -3.31
CA ILE A 5 -49.88 54.12 -4.03
C ILE A 5 -48.71 54.25 -3.05
N LEU A 6 -47.97 53.17 -2.82
CA LEU A 6 -46.69 53.21 -2.10
C LEU A 6 -45.57 53.37 -3.13
N VAL A 7 -44.97 54.56 -3.19
CA VAL A 7 -43.76 54.86 -3.96
C VAL A 7 -42.56 54.34 -3.17
N VAL A 8 -41.86 53.33 -3.70
CA VAL A 8 -40.56 52.90 -3.17
C VAL A 8 -39.48 53.72 -3.87
N LEU A 9 -38.81 54.60 -3.12
CA LEU A 9 -37.59 55.26 -3.55
C LEU A 9 -36.45 54.23 -3.61
N ALA A 10 -35.91 54.00 -4.81
CA ALA A 10 -34.69 53.24 -5.01
C ALA A 10 -33.47 54.13 -4.67
N CYS A 11 -32.81 53.87 -3.55
CA CYS A 11 -31.46 54.35 -3.29
C CYS A 11 -30.48 53.38 -3.96
N SER A 12 -29.91 53.80 -5.10
CA SER A 12 -28.79 53.12 -5.74
C SER A 12 -27.48 53.44 -5.01
N LEU A 13 -26.96 52.47 -4.26
CA LEU A 13 -25.55 52.47 -3.84
C LEU A 13 -24.72 51.75 -4.91
N PRO A 14 -23.56 52.28 -5.34
CA PRO A 14 -22.65 51.55 -6.22
C PRO A 14 -22.01 50.41 -5.42
N GLY A 15 -22.49 49.20 -5.65
CA GLY A 15 -21.86 47.97 -5.16
C GLY A 15 -20.52 47.78 -5.85
N ASN A 16 -19.44 48.06 -5.15
CA ASN A 16 -18.09 47.72 -5.56
C ASN A 16 -17.86 46.23 -5.24
N THR A 17 -18.47 45.35 -6.03
CA THR A 17 -18.16 43.92 -5.99
C THR A 17 -16.83 43.70 -6.71
N HIS A 18 -15.74 43.62 -5.95
CA HIS A 18 -14.54 42.94 -6.40
C HIS A 18 -14.85 41.44 -6.54
N LEU A 19 -15.53 41.08 -7.63
CA LEU A 19 -15.43 39.74 -8.19
C LEU A 19 -14.00 39.62 -8.70
N THR A 20 -13.16 38.93 -7.92
CA THR A 20 -11.89 38.41 -8.40
C THR A 20 -12.20 37.49 -9.58
N LYS A 21 -12.06 38.05 -10.78
CA LYS A 21 -11.93 37.26 -12.02
C LYS A 21 -10.82 36.25 -11.76
N ALA A 22 -11.19 34.97 -11.66
CA ALA A 22 -10.24 33.89 -11.89
C ALA A 22 -9.55 34.22 -13.21
N LYS A 23 -8.21 34.30 -13.19
CA LYS A 23 -7.44 34.37 -14.42
C LYS A 23 -7.71 33.08 -15.16
N GLU A 24 -8.58 33.12 -16.17
CA GLU A 24 -8.60 32.13 -17.23
C GLU A 24 -7.18 32.15 -17.83
N ASN A 25 -6.43 31.09 -17.54
CA ASN A 25 -5.12 30.87 -18.10
C ASN A 25 -5.36 30.35 -19.53
N GLU A 26 -5.72 31.26 -20.43
CA GLU A 26 -5.82 31.02 -21.87
C GLU A 26 -4.45 30.56 -22.38
N GLY A 27 -4.25 29.23 -22.43
CA GLY A 27 -3.03 28.61 -22.95
C GLY A 27 -2.54 27.35 -22.21
N SER A 28 -3.07 27.03 -21.02
CA SER A 28 -2.73 25.75 -20.36
C SER A 28 -3.61 24.63 -20.91
N THR A 29 -3.04 23.74 -21.74
CA THR A 29 -3.70 22.48 -22.09
C THR A 29 -3.92 21.66 -20.83
N LYS A 30 -5.19 21.49 -20.42
CA LYS A 30 -5.62 20.61 -19.31
C LYS A 30 -4.95 19.25 -19.45
N VAL A 31 -4.44 18.71 -18.34
CA VAL A 31 -3.87 17.35 -18.33
C VAL A 31 -4.98 16.36 -18.68
N GLN A 32 -4.67 15.41 -19.57
CA GLN A 32 -5.57 14.29 -19.86
C GLN A 32 -5.11 13.08 -19.03
N PRO A 33 -5.96 12.56 -18.12
CA PRO A 33 -5.62 11.41 -17.29
C PRO A 33 -5.57 10.12 -18.12
N GLY A 34 -4.96 9.07 -17.57
CA GLY A 34 -4.78 7.80 -18.27
C GLY A 34 -6.06 7.17 -18.81
N ILE A 35 -7.21 7.36 -18.14
CA ILE A 35 -8.51 6.88 -18.63
C ILE A 35 -8.92 7.52 -19.96
N GLU A 36 -8.73 8.83 -20.12
CA GLU A 36 -9.05 9.51 -21.39
C GLU A 36 -8.09 9.07 -22.50
N VAL A 37 -6.79 8.94 -22.17
CA VAL A 37 -5.79 8.48 -23.14
C VAL A 37 -6.03 7.03 -23.57
N LEU A 38 -6.48 6.16 -22.66
CA LEU A 38 -6.87 4.79 -22.97
C LEU A 38 -7.96 4.76 -24.03
N LEU A 39 -9.05 5.50 -23.81
CA LEU A 39 -10.20 5.51 -24.71
C LEU A 39 -9.86 6.15 -26.06
N GLU A 40 -9.07 7.22 -26.07
CA GLU A 40 -8.73 7.96 -27.28
C GLU A 40 -7.74 7.19 -28.18
N SER A 41 -6.76 6.50 -27.59
CA SER A 41 -5.57 6.05 -28.34
C SER A 41 -5.21 4.58 -28.16
N HIS A 42 -5.81 3.89 -27.18
CA HIS A 42 -5.37 2.55 -26.76
C HIS A 42 -6.54 1.59 -26.47
N LEU A 43 -7.72 1.84 -27.05
CA LEU A 43 -8.88 0.97 -26.87
C LEU A 43 -8.60 -0.47 -27.34
N ASP A 44 -7.74 -0.63 -28.33
CA ASP A 44 -7.25 -1.93 -28.84
C ASP A 44 -6.53 -2.76 -27.77
N TRP A 45 -6.01 -2.14 -26.71
CA TRP A 45 -5.37 -2.87 -25.60
C TRP A 45 -6.36 -3.71 -24.80
N ILE A 46 -7.64 -3.32 -24.76
CA ILE A 46 -8.68 -3.98 -23.95
C ILE A 46 -9.83 -4.56 -24.78
N LYS A 47 -9.96 -4.18 -26.06
CA LYS A 47 -11.02 -4.68 -26.93
C LYS A 47 -10.99 -6.20 -27.05
N GLY A 48 -12.14 -6.83 -26.82
CA GLY A 48 -12.29 -8.30 -26.88
C GLY A 48 -11.71 -9.05 -25.68
N LYS A 49 -11.23 -8.37 -24.64
CA LYS A 49 -10.77 -8.96 -23.38
C LYS A 49 -11.81 -8.80 -22.27
N ARG A 50 -11.79 -9.69 -21.29
CA ARG A 50 -12.53 -9.51 -20.04
C ARG A 50 -11.74 -8.60 -19.11
N VAL A 51 -12.31 -7.45 -18.78
CA VAL A 51 -11.65 -6.37 -18.05
C VAL A 51 -12.02 -6.44 -16.58
N GLY A 52 -11.02 -6.48 -15.71
CA GLY A 52 -11.17 -6.20 -14.29
C GLY A 52 -10.69 -4.78 -13.98
N LEU A 53 -11.38 -4.04 -13.12
CA LEU A 53 -11.01 -2.67 -12.76
C LEU A 53 -10.72 -2.56 -11.26
N VAL A 54 -9.49 -2.15 -10.92
CA VAL A 54 -9.08 -1.73 -9.59
C VAL A 54 -9.25 -0.22 -9.49
N THR A 55 -10.22 0.23 -8.68
CA THR A 55 -10.61 1.65 -8.61
C THR A 55 -11.23 2.00 -7.25
N ASN A 56 -11.40 3.30 -7.02
CA ASN A 56 -12.21 3.87 -5.95
C ASN A 56 -12.92 5.14 -6.51
N PRO A 57 -13.54 6.01 -5.69
CA PRO A 57 -14.21 7.22 -6.18
C PRO A 57 -13.32 8.21 -6.94
N THR A 58 -12.00 8.13 -6.78
CA THR A 58 -11.05 9.00 -7.48
C THR A 58 -10.82 8.59 -8.94
N GLY A 59 -11.21 7.36 -9.30
CA GLY A 59 -11.20 6.85 -10.67
C GLY A 59 -12.31 7.50 -11.49
N VAL A 60 -12.07 8.75 -11.91
CA VAL A 60 -12.95 9.57 -12.74
C VAL A 60 -12.19 10.22 -13.89
N ASP A 61 -12.89 10.51 -14.99
CA ASP A 61 -12.37 11.35 -16.06
C ASP A 61 -12.32 12.84 -15.66
N SER A 62 -11.91 13.69 -16.59
CA SER A 62 -11.79 15.12 -16.31
C SER A 62 -13.13 15.86 -16.18
N ASN A 63 -14.27 15.15 -16.37
CA ASN A 63 -15.65 15.61 -16.18
C ASN A 63 -16.32 14.97 -14.96
N LEU A 64 -15.57 14.30 -14.09
CA LEU A 64 -16.06 13.59 -12.89
C LEU A 64 -16.97 12.38 -13.19
N VAL A 65 -16.90 11.81 -14.40
CA VAL A 65 -17.59 10.56 -14.70
C VAL A 65 -16.73 9.39 -14.25
N SER A 66 -17.32 8.47 -13.48
CA SER A 66 -16.59 7.31 -12.94
C SER A 66 -16.06 6.41 -14.05
N THR A 67 -14.81 5.96 -13.90
CA THR A 67 -14.20 4.94 -14.75
C THR A 67 -15.00 3.64 -14.77
N VAL A 68 -15.70 3.30 -13.67
CA VAL A 68 -16.65 2.17 -13.64
C VAL A 68 -17.72 2.35 -14.71
N ASP A 69 -18.41 3.50 -14.69
CA ASP A 69 -19.53 3.80 -15.58
C ASP A 69 -19.05 3.92 -17.03
N ILE A 70 -17.94 4.64 -17.25
CA ILE A 70 -17.30 4.80 -18.55
C ILE A 70 -17.03 3.46 -19.20
N LEU A 71 -16.41 2.52 -18.48
CA LEU A 71 -16.05 1.21 -19.04
C LEU A 71 -17.25 0.29 -19.19
N TYR A 72 -18.21 0.34 -18.25
CA TYR A 72 -19.41 -0.49 -18.29
C TYR A 72 -20.36 -0.10 -19.43
N GLU A 73 -20.50 1.20 -19.70
CA GLU A 73 -21.42 1.72 -20.73
C GLU A 73 -20.81 1.69 -22.15
N HIS A 74 -19.49 1.47 -22.27
CA HIS A 74 -18.81 1.49 -23.56
C HIS A 74 -19.05 0.20 -24.36
N PRO A 75 -19.56 0.27 -25.61
CA PRO A 75 -20.04 -0.91 -26.35
C PRO A 75 -18.96 -1.93 -26.75
N ASP A 76 -17.70 -1.51 -26.82
CA ASP A 76 -16.56 -2.35 -27.18
C ASP A 76 -15.79 -2.93 -25.96
N ILE A 77 -16.22 -2.62 -24.73
CA ILE A 77 -15.51 -3.00 -23.50
C ILE A 77 -16.36 -4.01 -22.74
N ASN A 78 -15.73 -5.11 -22.30
CA ASN A 78 -16.38 -6.14 -21.50
C ASN A 78 -15.84 -6.09 -20.06
N LEU A 79 -16.42 -5.20 -19.25
CA LEU A 79 -16.09 -5.09 -17.82
C LEU A 79 -16.77 -6.23 -17.04
N THR A 80 -15.98 -7.05 -16.35
CA THR A 80 -16.46 -8.29 -15.71
C THR A 80 -16.30 -8.34 -14.20
N ALA A 81 -15.42 -7.53 -13.62
CA ALA A 81 -15.16 -7.50 -12.19
C ALA A 81 -14.61 -6.15 -11.73
N LEU A 82 -14.91 -5.81 -10.47
CA LEU A 82 -14.46 -4.61 -9.79
C LEU A 82 -13.64 -5.00 -8.56
N PHE A 83 -12.62 -4.22 -8.24
CA PHE A 83 -11.73 -4.44 -7.11
C PHE A 83 -11.56 -3.15 -6.32
N GLY A 84 -12.03 -3.14 -5.07
CA GLY A 84 -11.92 -1.98 -4.18
C GLY A 84 -10.72 -2.11 -3.23
N PRO A 85 -9.88 -1.07 -3.06
CA PRO A 85 -8.78 -1.06 -2.09
C PRO A 85 -9.31 -0.76 -0.67
N GLU A 86 -8.44 -0.26 0.21
CA GLU A 86 -8.84 0.44 1.44
C GLU A 86 -9.92 1.50 1.15
N HIS A 87 -10.86 1.70 2.08
CA HIS A 87 -12.07 2.53 1.92
C HIS A 87 -13.13 2.01 0.94
N GLY A 88 -12.83 0.95 0.18
CA GLY A 88 -13.73 0.33 -0.78
C GLY A 88 -13.93 1.15 -2.07
N ILE A 89 -14.69 0.58 -3.01
CA ILE A 89 -14.89 1.20 -4.33
C ILE A 89 -15.74 2.48 -4.29
N ARG A 90 -16.58 2.64 -3.26
CA ARG A 90 -17.40 3.83 -3.01
C ARG A 90 -16.76 4.82 -2.05
N GLY A 91 -15.61 4.49 -1.45
CA GLY A 91 -14.83 5.36 -0.56
C GLY A 91 -15.57 5.78 0.70
N ASP A 92 -16.58 5.02 1.12
CA ASP A 92 -17.52 5.32 2.19
C ASP A 92 -17.12 4.69 3.54
N GLN A 93 -15.97 4.01 3.59
CA GLN A 93 -15.48 3.31 4.78
C GLN A 93 -14.27 4.02 5.43
N PRO A 94 -14.16 4.05 6.78
CA PRO A 94 -13.00 4.60 7.47
C PRO A 94 -11.67 3.89 7.13
N ALA A 95 -10.55 4.55 7.40
CA ALA A 95 -9.22 3.90 7.34
C ALA A 95 -9.17 2.69 8.28
N GLY A 96 -8.54 1.60 7.85
CA GLY A 96 -8.49 0.37 8.63
C GLY A 96 -9.78 -0.46 8.64
N ALA A 97 -10.90 0.03 8.08
CA ALA A 97 -12.16 -0.71 8.08
C ALA A 97 -12.15 -1.85 7.06
N TYR A 98 -12.61 -3.04 7.47
CA TYR A 98 -12.82 -4.15 6.56
C TYR A 98 -14.05 -3.93 5.70
N VAL A 99 -13.92 -4.17 4.40
CA VAL A 99 -15.01 -4.10 3.41
C VAL A 99 -15.25 -5.50 2.87
N GLU A 100 -16.49 -5.98 2.92
CA GLU A 100 -16.85 -7.29 2.34
C GLU A 100 -16.98 -7.20 0.81
N SER A 101 -16.83 -8.34 0.13
CA SER A 101 -17.12 -8.43 -1.30
C SER A 101 -18.64 -8.49 -1.53
N TYR A 102 -19.13 -7.87 -2.59
CA TYR A 102 -20.58 -7.75 -2.87
C TYR A 102 -20.86 -7.68 -4.38
N ILE A 103 -22.15 -7.58 -4.76
CA ILE A 103 -22.56 -7.33 -6.14
C ILE A 103 -22.96 -5.85 -6.26
N ASP A 104 -22.31 -5.12 -7.15
CA ASP A 104 -22.64 -3.71 -7.39
C ASP A 104 -24.07 -3.57 -7.93
N GLU A 105 -24.90 -2.78 -7.23
CA GLU A 105 -26.33 -2.68 -7.55
C GLU A 105 -26.59 -2.05 -8.92
N ARG A 106 -25.72 -1.14 -9.38
CA ARG A 106 -25.91 -0.42 -10.64
C ARG A 106 -25.48 -1.26 -11.84
N THR A 107 -24.35 -1.94 -11.75
CA THR A 107 -23.74 -2.68 -12.87
C THR A 107 -24.05 -4.17 -12.86
N GLY A 108 -24.44 -4.72 -11.69
CA GLY A 108 -24.60 -6.16 -11.48
C GLY A 108 -23.28 -6.93 -11.42
N LEU A 109 -22.13 -6.24 -11.37
CA LEU A 109 -20.81 -6.85 -11.37
C LEU A 109 -20.35 -7.23 -9.96
N PRO A 110 -19.54 -8.30 -9.82
CA PRO A 110 -18.89 -8.58 -8.55
C PRO A 110 -17.86 -7.50 -8.19
N VAL A 111 -17.92 -7.03 -6.94
CA VAL A 111 -16.93 -6.17 -6.30
C VAL A 111 -16.15 -7.00 -5.27
N TYR A 112 -14.86 -7.16 -5.52
CA TYR A 112 -13.93 -7.82 -4.60
C TYR A 112 -13.20 -6.80 -3.73
N SER A 113 -13.13 -7.07 -2.43
CA SER A 113 -12.33 -6.27 -1.51
C SER A 113 -10.87 -6.71 -1.54
N LEU A 114 -9.96 -5.75 -1.73
CA LEU A 114 -8.51 -5.91 -1.64
C LEU A 114 -7.95 -5.30 -0.34
N TYR A 115 -8.76 -5.35 0.73
CA TYR A 115 -8.38 -4.88 2.05
C TYR A 115 -8.77 -5.87 3.16
N GLY A 116 -8.07 -5.83 4.30
CA GLY A 116 -8.27 -6.75 5.41
C GLY A 116 -7.67 -8.15 5.17
N SER A 117 -8.51 -9.17 5.00
CA SER A 117 -8.04 -10.57 4.86
C SER A 117 -7.48 -10.90 3.48
N THR A 118 -7.72 -10.07 2.47
CA THR A 118 -7.26 -10.29 1.10
C THR A 118 -6.67 -9.00 0.53
N TRP A 119 -5.36 -8.91 0.38
CA TRP A 119 -4.69 -7.74 -0.25
C TRP A 119 -4.30 -8.00 -1.70
N LYS A 120 -3.97 -9.26 -1.99
CA LYS A 120 -3.59 -9.76 -3.31
C LYS A 120 -4.79 -10.47 -3.94
N PRO A 121 -5.22 -10.12 -5.17
CA PRO A 121 -6.30 -10.84 -5.85
C PRO A 121 -6.02 -12.35 -5.92
N SER A 122 -7.00 -13.16 -5.55
CA SER A 122 -6.88 -14.62 -5.65
C SER A 122 -7.09 -15.11 -7.09
N LYS A 123 -6.60 -16.32 -7.40
CA LYS A 123 -6.88 -16.97 -8.69
C LYS A 123 -8.37 -16.98 -9.04
N LYS A 124 -9.23 -17.27 -8.05
CA LYS A 124 -10.70 -17.32 -8.20
C LYS A 124 -11.29 -15.97 -8.60
N MET A 125 -10.82 -14.88 -7.97
CA MET A 125 -11.25 -13.52 -8.31
C MET A 125 -10.86 -13.13 -9.75
N LEU A 126 -9.82 -13.75 -10.31
CA LEU A 126 -9.27 -13.46 -11.64
C LEU A 126 -9.67 -14.48 -12.72
N GLU A 127 -10.57 -15.43 -12.42
CA GLU A 127 -11.03 -16.44 -13.39
C GLU A 127 -11.70 -15.80 -14.62
N ASN A 128 -12.45 -14.71 -14.38
CA ASN A 128 -13.20 -13.97 -15.39
C ASN A 128 -12.51 -12.68 -15.85
N VAL A 129 -11.20 -12.57 -15.66
CA VAL A 129 -10.39 -11.39 -16.02
C VAL A 129 -9.21 -11.80 -16.88
N ASP A 130 -8.98 -11.10 -17.98
CA ASP A 130 -7.81 -11.25 -18.86
C ASP A 130 -6.82 -10.09 -18.67
N VAL A 131 -7.35 -8.90 -18.38
CA VAL A 131 -6.57 -7.68 -18.16
C VAL A 131 -7.12 -6.91 -16.95
N LEU A 132 -6.23 -6.48 -16.07
CA LEU A 132 -6.53 -5.61 -14.93
C LEU A 132 -6.17 -4.17 -15.25
N LEU A 133 -7.14 -3.27 -15.13
CA LEU A 133 -6.92 -1.83 -15.15
C LEU A 133 -6.73 -1.35 -13.71
N PHE A 134 -5.77 -0.45 -13.50
CA PHE A 134 -5.61 0.27 -12.23
C PHE A 134 -5.83 1.76 -12.47
N ASP A 135 -6.83 2.34 -11.81
CA ASP A 135 -7.18 3.75 -11.94
C ASP A 135 -7.55 4.38 -10.58
N ILE A 136 -6.53 4.85 -9.86
CA ILE A 136 -6.70 5.45 -8.53
C ILE A 136 -5.75 6.63 -8.38
N GLN A 137 -6.26 7.75 -7.85
CA GLN A 137 -5.47 8.91 -7.43
C GLN A 137 -4.79 8.61 -6.09
N ASP A 138 -3.46 8.55 -6.12
CA ASP A 138 -2.61 8.49 -4.93
C ASP A 138 -2.25 9.90 -4.41
N VAL A 139 -1.49 10.01 -3.31
CA VAL A 139 -1.04 11.30 -2.72
C VAL A 139 0.47 11.53 -2.82
N GLY A 140 1.28 10.53 -3.21
CA GLY A 140 2.72 10.67 -3.39
C GLY A 140 3.57 10.35 -2.16
N SER A 141 3.00 9.62 -1.20
CA SER A 141 3.62 9.22 0.07
C SER A 141 3.85 7.71 0.12
N ASN A 142 4.99 7.29 0.68
CA ASN A 142 5.32 5.86 0.83
C ASN A 142 4.48 5.12 1.88
N VAL A 143 3.59 5.79 2.61
CA VAL A 143 2.69 5.12 3.57
C VAL A 143 1.24 5.15 3.13
N TYR A 144 0.93 5.79 2.00
CA TYR A 144 -0.41 5.74 1.43
C TYR A 144 -0.63 4.41 0.69
N THR A 145 -1.70 3.70 1.01
CA THR A 145 -1.78 2.25 0.76
C THR A 145 -2.12 1.86 -0.68
N TYR A 146 -2.66 2.78 -1.48
CA TYR A 146 -3.13 2.48 -2.84
C TYR A 146 -2.02 2.00 -3.77
N ILE A 147 -0.82 2.55 -3.68
CA ILE A 147 0.33 2.06 -4.46
C ILE A 147 0.71 0.62 -4.08
N TYR A 148 0.49 0.20 -2.84
CA TYR A 148 0.75 -1.19 -2.44
C TYR A 148 -0.35 -2.13 -2.94
N THR A 149 -1.61 -1.69 -3.01
CA THR A 149 -2.65 -2.42 -3.74
C THR A 149 -2.26 -2.66 -5.20
N LEU A 150 -1.72 -1.65 -5.90
CA LEU A 150 -1.18 -1.81 -7.26
C LEU A 150 -0.07 -2.86 -7.30
N GLY A 151 0.88 -2.82 -6.36
CA GLY A 151 1.94 -3.82 -6.29
C GLY A 151 1.43 -5.24 -6.07
N PHE A 152 0.45 -5.46 -5.18
CA PHE A 152 -0.16 -6.78 -4.98
C PHE A 152 -0.97 -7.24 -6.20
N VAL A 153 -1.66 -6.32 -6.88
CA VAL A 153 -2.33 -6.60 -8.16
C VAL A 153 -1.34 -7.05 -9.21
N MET A 154 -0.18 -6.40 -9.28
CA MET A 154 0.91 -6.78 -10.17
C MET A 154 1.48 -8.17 -9.83
N GLU A 155 1.72 -8.45 -8.56
CA GLU A 155 2.16 -9.78 -8.12
C GLU A 155 1.15 -10.88 -8.52
N ALA A 156 -0.15 -10.69 -8.26
CA ALA A 156 -1.20 -11.64 -8.65
C ALA A 156 -1.30 -11.79 -10.17
N ALA A 157 -1.21 -10.68 -10.92
CA ALA A 157 -1.33 -10.71 -12.36
C ALA A 157 -0.22 -11.54 -12.99
N ALA A 158 1.02 -11.40 -12.52
CA ALA A 158 2.11 -12.18 -13.06
C ALA A 158 2.00 -13.67 -12.68
N GLU A 159 1.58 -13.99 -11.44
CA GLU A 159 1.34 -15.36 -10.98
C GLU A 159 0.25 -16.09 -11.79
N TYR A 160 -0.77 -15.35 -12.25
CA TYR A 160 -1.93 -15.92 -12.94
C TYR A 160 -2.03 -15.56 -14.43
N ASP A 161 -0.91 -15.12 -15.02
CA ASP A 161 -0.75 -14.80 -16.44
C ASP A 161 -1.78 -13.77 -16.95
N LYS A 162 -1.94 -12.68 -16.20
CA LYS A 162 -2.82 -11.53 -16.53
C LYS A 162 -1.99 -10.33 -16.96
N GLU A 163 -2.54 -9.54 -17.88
CA GLU A 163 -1.98 -8.24 -18.25
C GLU A 163 -2.42 -7.18 -17.22
N VAL A 164 -1.55 -6.21 -16.94
CA VAL A 164 -1.88 -5.03 -16.12
C VAL A 164 -1.71 -3.78 -16.96
N ILE A 165 -2.70 -2.89 -16.92
CA ILE A 165 -2.63 -1.57 -17.53
C ILE A 165 -2.89 -0.53 -16.45
N VAL A 166 -1.90 0.33 -16.19
CA VAL A 166 -2.05 1.45 -15.27
C VAL A 166 -2.57 2.67 -16.03
N LEU A 167 -3.71 3.20 -15.60
CA LEU A 167 -4.26 4.45 -16.09
C LEU A 167 -3.64 5.56 -15.26
N ASP A 168 -2.57 6.15 -15.79
CA ASP A 168 -1.70 6.97 -14.95
C ASP A 168 -2.36 8.29 -14.53
N ARG A 169 -1.98 8.77 -13.35
CA ARG A 169 -2.52 9.99 -12.71
C ARG A 169 -1.41 10.88 -12.15
N PRO A 170 -1.67 12.20 -11.98
CA PRO A 170 -0.69 13.11 -11.39
C PRO A 170 -0.28 12.65 -9.99
N ASN A 171 0.98 12.89 -9.61
CA ASN A 171 1.37 12.83 -8.20
C ASN A 171 1.04 14.20 -7.55
N PRO A 172 0.16 14.29 -6.53
CA PRO A 172 -0.23 15.57 -5.93
C PRO A 172 0.92 16.30 -5.22
N THR A 173 1.95 15.59 -4.77
CA THR A 173 3.20 16.19 -4.27
C THR A 173 4.19 16.51 -5.40
N GLY A 174 3.76 16.51 -6.66
CA GLY A 174 4.61 16.78 -7.82
C GLY A 174 5.63 15.67 -8.12
N GLY A 175 6.40 15.89 -9.18
CA GLY A 175 7.38 14.91 -9.68
C GLY A 175 8.84 15.32 -9.50
N VAL A 176 9.16 16.49 -8.93
CA VAL A 176 10.55 16.96 -8.85
C VAL A 176 11.25 16.42 -7.60
N ARG A 177 10.72 16.75 -6.42
CA ARG A 177 11.39 16.47 -5.14
C ARG A 177 11.24 15.01 -4.73
N VAL A 178 12.26 14.51 -4.04
CA VAL A 178 12.31 13.20 -3.40
C VAL A 178 12.90 13.40 -2.01
N GLU A 179 12.26 12.87 -0.98
CA GLU A 179 12.56 13.23 0.42
C GLU A 179 12.37 12.06 1.37
N GLY A 180 13.13 12.08 2.47
CA GLY A 180 13.09 11.07 3.53
C GLY A 180 13.97 9.85 3.27
N PRO A 181 14.15 9.00 4.28
CA PRO A 181 14.96 7.81 4.14
C PRO A 181 14.30 6.84 3.17
N VAL A 182 15.11 6.18 2.34
CA VAL A 182 14.64 5.03 1.54
C VAL A 182 14.34 3.92 2.51
N ARG A 183 13.11 3.39 2.45
CA ARG A 183 12.66 2.30 3.33
C ARG A 183 13.67 1.16 3.37
N THR A 184 13.97 0.68 4.57
CA THR A 184 14.87 -0.47 4.78
C THR A 184 14.11 -1.80 4.76
N PRO A 185 14.73 -2.92 4.36
CA PRO A 185 14.05 -4.23 4.30
C PRO A 185 13.41 -4.68 5.62
N ASP A 186 14.00 -4.29 6.75
CA ASP A 186 13.55 -4.67 8.09
C ASP A 186 12.44 -3.77 8.65
N THR A 187 12.01 -2.76 7.89
CA THR A 187 10.84 -1.92 8.15
C THR A 187 9.71 -2.15 7.14
N VAL A 188 9.85 -3.16 6.26
CA VAL A 188 8.81 -3.59 5.31
C VAL A 188 7.59 -4.07 6.07
N SER A 189 6.42 -3.59 5.64
CA SER A 189 5.10 -3.94 6.15
C SER A 189 4.09 -3.92 5.00
N PHE A 190 2.80 -4.14 5.27
CA PHE A 190 1.74 -3.94 4.26
C PHE A 190 1.79 -2.53 3.65
N MET A 191 1.99 -1.49 4.46
CA MET A 191 2.14 -0.09 4.05
C MET A 191 3.56 0.24 3.57
N GLY A 192 4.35 -0.78 3.20
CA GLY A 192 5.78 -0.65 2.96
C GLY A 192 6.38 -1.82 2.18
N ARG A 193 5.60 -2.48 1.32
CA ARG A 193 6.03 -3.69 0.58
C ARG A 193 7.24 -3.46 -0.31
N PHE A 194 7.35 -2.25 -0.89
CA PHE A 194 8.43 -1.84 -1.79
C PHE A 194 9.25 -0.71 -1.15
N LEU A 195 10.54 -0.70 -1.49
CA LEU A 195 11.51 0.22 -0.91
C LEU A 195 11.39 1.58 -1.61
N LEU A 196 10.75 2.51 -0.92
CA LEU A 196 10.50 3.88 -1.36
C LEU A 196 10.92 4.88 -0.28
N PRO A 197 11.47 6.05 -0.67
CA PRO A 197 11.59 7.17 0.25
C PRO A 197 10.21 7.77 0.54
N VAL A 198 10.07 8.48 1.67
CA VAL A 198 8.80 9.04 2.17
C VAL A 198 8.05 9.81 1.08
N ARG A 199 8.71 10.78 0.43
CA ARG A 199 8.23 11.40 -0.80
C ARG A 199 9.00 10.80 -1.97
N HIS A 200 8.37 9.94 -2.76
CA HIS A 200 9.02 9.27 -3.90
C HIS A 200 9.05 10.13 -5.17
N GLY A 201 8.10 11.07 -5.31
CA GLY A 201 8.01 11.97 -6.45
C GLY A 201 7.93 11.22 -7.79
N MET A 202 7.08 10.19 -7.87
CA MET A 202 6.82 9.38 -9.07
C MET A 202 5.30 9.20 -9.23
N THR A 203 4.80 9.06 -10.45
CA THR A 203 3.39 8.67 -10.68
C THR A 203 3.19 7.18 -10.40
N VAL A 204 1.94 6.72 -10.30
CA VAL A 204 1.62 5.29 -10.10
C VAL A 204 2.10 4.44 -11.29
N GLY A 205 2.07 4.97 -12.51
CA GLY A 205 2.61 4.31 -13.70
C GLY A 205 4.14 4.21 -13.68
N GLU A 206 4.84 5.25 -13.22
CA GLU A 206 6.29 5.21 -13.02
C GLU A 206 6.69 4.20 -11.93
N LEU A 207 5.93 4.14 -10.83
CA LEU A 207 6.12 3.16 -9.75
C LEU A 207 5.91 1.72 -10.23
N ALA A 208 4.81 1.42 -10.92
CA ALA A 208 4.56 0.10 -11.50
C ALA A 208 5.69 -0.32 -12.43
N THR A 209 6.15 0.60 -13.29
CA THR A 209 7.24 0.35 -14.23
C THR A 209 8.52 0.01 -13.47
N MET A 210 8.89 0.82 -12.48
CA MET A 210 10.07 0.58 -11.64
C MET A 210 9.98 -0.77 -10.93
N TRP A 211 8.86 -1.07 -10.27
CA TRP A 211 8.72 -2.31 -9.51
C TRP A 211 8.77 -3.55 -10.39
N ASN A 212 8.19 -3.50 -11.59
CA ASN A 212 8.25 -4.62 -12.52
C ASN A 212 9.70 -5.03 -12.85
N HIS A 213 10.63 -4.06 -12.89
CA HIS A 213 12.04 -4.30 -13.17
C HIS A 213 12.86 -4.56 -11.90
N GLU A 214 12.80 -3.67 -10.91
CA GLU A 214 13.63 -3.75 -9.69
C GLU A 214 13.29 -4.95 -8.81
N TYR A 215 12.03 -5.38 -8.82
CA TYR A 215 11.56 -6.59 -8.12
C TYR A 215 11.38 -7.77 -9.06
N ASN A 216 11.77 -7.63 -10.33
CA ASN A 216 11.60 -8.66 -11.35
C ASN A 216 10.19 -9.26 -11.31
N LEU A 217 9.14 -8.44 -11.30
CA LEU A 217 7.79 -8.97 -11.10
C LEU A 217 7.36 -9.88 -12.27
N GLY A 218 7.80 -9.57 -13.49
CA GLY A 218 7.48 -10.36 -14.67
C GLY A 218 6.05 -10.16 -15.15
N VAL A 219 5.48 -8.98 -14.92
CA VAL A 219 4.14 -8.60 -15.37
C VAL A 219 4.21 -8.14 -16.83
N ASN A 220 3.24 -8.56 -17.65
CA ASN A 220 2.95 -7.85 -18.90
C ASN A 220 2.27 -6.52 -18.56
N LEU A 221 3.08 -5.47 -18.43
CA LEU A 221 2.67 -4.16 -17.96
C LEU A 221 2.56 -3.18 -19.12
N LYS A 222 1.45 -2.45 -19.17
CA LYS A 222 1.30 -1.22 -19.96
C LYS A 222 0.95 -0.05 -19.05
N VAL A 223 1.28 1.15 -19.51
CA VAL A 223 0.89 2.39 -18.84
C VAL A 223 0.22 3.28 -19.88
N ALA A 224 -1.05 3.61 -19.65
CA ALA A 224 -1.72 4.67 -20.39
C ALA A 224 -1.22 6.01 -19.84
N LYS A 225 -0.12 6.50 -20.43
CA LYS A 225 0.55 7.73 -20.00
C LYS A 225 -0.37 8.93 -20.14
N MET A 226 -0.38 9.81 -19.16
CA MET A 226 -1.07 11.10 -19.27
C MET A 226 -0.53 11.94 -20.43
N LYS A 227 -1.38 12.80 -20.98
CA LYS A 227 -0.95 13.88 -21.88
C LYS A 227 -0.93 15.21 -21.12
N GLY A 228 0.10 16.01 -21.33
CA GLY A 228 0.22 17.36 -20.76
C GLY A 228 0.86 17.44 -19.37
N TRP A 229 0.83 16.37 -18.54
CA TRP A 229 1.44 16.40 -17.21
C TRP A 229 2.96 16.55 -17.30
N LYS A 230 3.51 17.41 -16.43
CA LYS A 230 4.94 17.62 -16.26
C LYS A 230 5.30 17.48 -14.79
N ARG A 231 6.51 17.00 -14.52
CA ARG A 231 7.01 16.79 -13.15
C ARG A 231 6.97 18.05 -12.27
N THR A 232 7.05 19.22 -12.90
CA THR A 232 7.05 20.53 -12.23
C THR A 232 5.66 21.05 -11.88
N MET A 233 4.59 20.37 -12.30
CA MET A 233 3.22 20.74 -11.98
C MET A 233 2.86 20.32 -10.56
N HIS A 234 2.21 21.21 -9.83
CA HIS A 234 1.39 20.88 -8.66
C HIS A 234 0.01 20.43 -9.12
N PHE A 235 -0.84 19.96 -8.21
CA PHE A 235 -2.13 19.39 -8.62
C PHE A 235 -3.04 20.45 -9.27
N GLU A 236 -3.07 21.68 -8.76
CA GLU A 236 -3.88 22.76 -9.32
C GLU A 236 -3.47 23.12 -10.76
N ASP A 237 -2.18 23.01 -11.09
CA ASP A 237 -1.66 23.31 -12.44
C ASP A 237 -2.23 22.35 -13.50
N THR A 238 -2.69 21.16 -13.09
CA THR A 238 -3.19 20.14 -14.00
C THR A 238 -4.55 20.50 -14.62
N GLY A 239 -5.32 21.36 -13.94
CA GLY A 239 -6.70 21.66 -14.28
C GLY A 239 -7.67 20.48 -14.10
N LEU A 240 -7.25 19.37 -13.48
CA LEU A 240 -8.12 18.25 -13.15
C LEU A 240 -8.91 18.53 -11.87
N PRO A 241 -10.15 18.01 -11.76
CA PRO A 241 -10.88 18.08 -10.51
C PRO A 241 -10.22 17.18 -9.46
N PHE A 242 -10.16 17.65 -8.21
CA PHE A 242 -9.70 16.85 -7.08
C PHE A 242 -10.89 16.14 -6.44
N VAL A 243 -10.84 14.81 -6.39
CA VAL A 243 -11.74 13.98 -5.59
C VAL A 243 -10.96 13.54 -4.37
N LEU A 244 -11.53 13.72 -3.17
CA LEU A 244 -10.87 13.33 -1.92
C LEU A 244 -10.37 11.88 -2.00
N THR A 245 -9.09 11.67 -1.72
CA THR A 245 -8.46 10.35 -1.92
C THR A 245 -8.81 9.40 -0.79
N SER A 246 -9.13 9.92 0.40
CA SER A 246 -9.77 9.22 1.51
C SER A 246 -10.55 10.21 2.37
N PRO A 247 -11.42 9.76 3.32
CA PRO A 247 -12.24 10.67 4.12
C PRO A 247 -11.46 11.76 4.87
N ASN A 248 -10.20 11.50 5.22
CA ASN A 248 -9.32 12.43 5.92
C ASN A 248 -8.33 13.17 5.00
N ILE A 249 -8.43 13.01 3.68
CA ILE A 249 -7.66 13.76 2.68
C ILE A 249 -8.64 14.52 1.75
N PRO A 250 -9.35 15.54 2.28
CA PRO A 250 -10.45 16.19 1.56
C PRO A 250 -10.00 17.20 0.49
N THR A 251 -8.76 17.70 0.55
CA THR A 251 -8.27 18.80 -0.30
C THR A 251 -6.88 18.52 -0.88
N THR A 252 -6.49 19.27 -1.90
CA THR A 252 -5.14 19.19 -2.49
C THR A 252 -4.08 19.61 -1.48
N GLU A 253 -4.35 20.63 -0.67
CA GLU A 253 -3.45 21.07 0.40
C GLU A 253 -3.25 19.98 1.45
N THR A 254 -4.34 19.30 1.84
CA THR A 254 -4.24 18.14 2.74
C THR A 254 -3.40 17.02 2.12
N ALA A 255 -3.63 16.69 0.86
CA ALA A 255 -2.86 15.65 0.15
C ALA A 255 -1.37 15.99 0.06
N PHE A 256 -1.05 17.27 -0.15
CA PHE A 256 0.33 17.75 -0.20
C PHE A 256 1.02 17.66 1.17
N LEU A 257 0.39 18.18 2.22
CA LEU A 257 0.98 18.20 3.57
C LEU A 257 1.05 16.82 4.21
N TYR A 258 0.11 15.92 3.91
CA TYR A 258 0.04 14.56 4.45
C TYR A 258 1.41 13.87 4.48
N THR A 259 2.16 13.91 3.38
CA THR A 259 3.48 13.26 3.25
C THR A 259 4.48 13.69 4.33
N GLY A 260 4.40 14.92 4.81
CA GLY A 260 5.26 15.44 5.89
C GLY A 260 4.61 15.32 7.27
N THR A 261 3.36 15.71 7.40
CA THR A 261 2.67 15.83 8.69
C THR A 261 2.15 14.50 9.23
N GLU A 262 2.02 13.48 8.38
CA GLU A 262 1.72 12.10 8.82
C GLU A 262 2.81 11.56 9.74
N LEU A 263 4.04 12.09 9.68
CA LEU A 263 5.13 11.72 10.61
C LEU A 263 4.76 11.97 12.09
N LEU A 264 3.67 12.68 12.40
CA LEU A 264 3.20 12.85 13.77
C LEU A 264 2.31 11.68 14.27
N ASP A 265 1.78 10.82 13.40
CA ASP A 265 0.70 9.87 13.76
C ASP A 265 1.14 8.81 14.79
N ASP A 266 2.35 8.25 14.63
CA ASP A 266 2.97 7.28 15.56
C ASP A 266 3.61 7.92 16.81
N THR A 267 3.11 9.10 17.19
CA THR A 267 3.51 9.83 18.40
C THR A 267 2.30 10.15 19.27
N SER A 268 2.53 10.77 20.44
CA SER A 268 1.46 11.33 21.26
C SER A 268 0.90 12.65 20.74
N LEU A 269 1.09 12.99 19.46
CA LEU A 269 0.62 14.23 18.86
C LEU A 269 -0.67 13.97 18.06
N SER A 270 -1.44 15.03 17.83
CA SER A 270 -2.59 15.02 16.93
C SER A 270 -2.16 15.52 15.56
N THR A 271 -2.51 14.75 14.53
CA THR A 271 -2.45 15.12 13.11
C THR A 271 -3.67 15.91 12.66
N GLY A 272 -4.54 16.35 13.58
CA GLY A 272 -5.75 17.11 13.25
C GLY A 272 -6.91 16.25 12.74
N LEU A 273 -6.78 14.92 12.75
CA LEU A 273 -7.92 14.02 12.54
C LEU A 273 -9.05 14.35 13.53
N GLY A 274 -10.29 14.22 13.07
CA GLY A 274 -11.46 14.67 13.83
C GLY A 274 -11.77 16.15 13.71
N THR A 275 -11.05 16.91 12.88
CA THR A 275 -11.35 18.31 12.55
C THR A 275 -11.74 18.46 11.08
N THR A 276 -12.08 19.68 10.66
CA THR A 276 -12.33 20.01 9.24
C THR A 276 -11.03 20.31 8.46
N LYS A 277 -9.87 20.16 9.09
CA LYS A 277 -8.54 20.50 8.57
C LYS A 277 -7.48 19.46 8.99
N PRO A 278 -7.71 18.16 8.70
CA PRO A 278 -6.75 17.11 8.99
C PRO A 278 -5.43 17.38 8.28
N PHE A 279 -4.31 17.01 8.90
CA PHE A 279 -2.93 17.20 8.44
C PHE A 279 -2.47 18.66 8.25
N GLU A 280 -3.40 19.63 8.28
CA GLU A 280 -3.10 21.06 8.37
C GLU A 280 -3.02 21.54 9.83
N LEU A 281 -3.92 21.03 10.70
CA LEU A 281 -3.95 21.33 12.14
C LEU A 281 -3.17 20.27 12.93
N LEU A 282 -2.18 20.70 13.72
CA LEU A 282 -1.29 19.81 14.45
C LEU A 282 -1.21 20.28 15.90
N GLY A 283 -1.35 19.38 16.88
CA GLY A 283 -1.51 19.82 18.27
C GLY A 283 -1.49 18.71 19.32
N ALA A 284 -1.52 19.10 20.59
CA ALA A 284 -1.72 18.20 21.73
C ALA A 284 -2.35 18.96 22.91
N PRO A 285 -2.93 18.28 23.92
CA PRO A 285 -3.59 18.95 25.06
C PRO A 285 -2.64 19.80 25.91
N TRP A 286 -1.35 19.51 25.80
CA TRP A 286 -0.29 20.11 26.61
C TRP A 286 0.52 21.18 25.88
N ILE A 287 0.21 21.46 24.61
CA ILE A 287 0.93 22.45 23.81
C ILE A 287 0.38 23.86 24.04
N ASN A 288 1.28 24.84 24.15
CA ASN A 288 0.94 26.23 23.94
C ASN A 288 1.11 26.58 22.44
N GLY A 289 -0.01 26.88 21.77
CA GLY A 289 -0.02 27.16 20.34
C GLY A 289 0.72 28.44 19.93
N GLU A 290 0.74 29.47 20.79
CA GLU A 290 1.44 30.72 20.50
C GLU A 290 2.96 30.49 20.54
N ASP A 291 3.47 29.91 21.63
CA ASP A 291 4.90 29.59 21.76
C ASP A 291 5.37 28.62 20.67
N LEU A 292 4.50 27.68 20.25
CA LEU A 292 4.80 26.75 19.16
C LEU A 292 4.90 27.47 17.80
N ALA A 293 3.96 28.37 17.52
CA ALA A 293 3.98 29.15 16.29
C ALA A 293 5.21 30.07 16.22
N ASP A 294 5.58 30.71 17.33
CA ASP A 294 6.77 31.55 17.40
C ASP A 294 8.07 30.77 17.18
N ASP A 295 8.23 29.58 17.79
CA ASP A 295 9.37 28.70 17.54
C ASP A 295 9.43 28.26 16.06
N LEU A 296 8.35 27.67 15.54
CA LEU A 296 8.32 27.15 14.17
C LEU A 296 8.55 28.23 13.11
N ASN A 297 7.98 29.43 13.29
CA ASN A 297 8.28 30.57 12.40
C ASN A 297 9.73 31.06 12.57
N GLY A 298 10.29 31.00 13.79
CA GLY A 298 11.68 31.30 14.09
C GLY A 298 12.69 30.36 13.41
N ARG A 299 12.30 29.10 13.17
CA ARG A 299 13.08 28.10 12.43
C ARG A 299 13.23 28.39 10.94
N LYS A 300 12.42 29.32 10.38
CA LYS A 300 12.49 29.77 8.97
C LYS A 300 12.38 28.62 7.95
N ILE A 301 11.49 27.67 8.22
CA ILE A 301 11.20 26.56 7.31
C ILE A 301 10.64 27.13 6.00
N LYS A 302 11.24 26.75 4.88
CA LYS A 302 10.94 27.38 3.58
C LYS A 302 9.54 27.02 3.08
N GLY A 303 8.83 28.02 2.58
CA GLY A 303 7.57 27.84 1.85
C GLY A 303 6.35 27.62 2.73
N VAL A 304 6.48 27.75 4.05
CA VAL A 304 5.36 27.66 5.01
C VAL A 304 5.42 28.78 6.03
N SER A 305 4.27 29.11 6.59
CA SER A 305 4.14 29.83 7.86
C SER A 305 3.21 29.10 8.81
N PHE A 306 3.36 29.38 10.10
CA PHE A 306 2.60 28.73 11.16
C PHE A 306 1.72 29.73 11.88
N ARG A 307 0.45 29.38 12.08
CA ARG A 307 -0.49 30.16 12.88
C ARG A 307 -0.89 29.36 14.10
N ALA A 308 -0.82 29.96 15.29
CA ALA A 308 -1.34 29.36 16.50
C ALA A 308 -2.81 28.94 16.32
N ALA A 309 -3.15 27.73 16.77
CA ALA A 309 -4.47 27.16 16.65
C ALA A 309 -4.88 26.43 17.93
N TYR A 310 -6.19 26.49 18.22
CA TYR A 310 -6.80 25.70 19.26
C TYR A 310 -8.06 25.04 18.71
N PHE A 311 -8.17 23.74 18.89
CA PHE A 311 -9.21 22.93 18.25
C PHE A 311 -9.55 21.73 19.11
N THR A 312 -10.73 21.16 18.89
CA THR A 312 -11.24 20.00 19.62
C THR A 312 -11.63 18.92 18.61
N PRO A 313 -10.87 17.82 18.50
CA PRO A 313 -11.21 16.71 17.61
C PRO A 313 -12.55 16.06 17.97
N MET A 314 -13.35 15.73 16.95
CA MET A 314 -14.63 15.01 17.10
C MET A 314 -14.46 13.49 17.20
N PHE A 315 -13.33 12.96 16.73
CA PHE A 315 -12.91 11.55 16.82
C PHE A 315 -11.37 11.47 16.80
N GLY A 316 -10.81 10.27 16.96
CA GLY A 316 -9.37 10.05 16.92
C GLY A 316 -8.64 10.49 18.20
N ASN A 317 -7.34 10.78 18.08
CA ASN A 317 -6.52 11.18 19.21
C ASN A 317 -7.10 12.41 19.91
N TYR A 318 -7.23 12.33 21.23
CA TYR A 318 -7.76 13.40 22.08
C TYR A 318 -9.19 13.85 21.76
N GLN A 319 -10.04 12.94 21.26
CA GLN A 319 -11.47 13.20 21.05
C GLN A 319 -12.11 13.97 22.23
N GLY A 320 -12.80 15.07 21.91
CA GLY A 320 -13.52 15.89 22.87
C GLY A 320 -12.64 16.78 23.78
N GLN A 321 -11.31 16.71 23.64
CA GLN A 321 -10.38 17.54 24.41
C GLN A 321 -9.89 18.72 23.57
N ARG A 322 -9.81 19.91 24.18
CA ARG A 322 -9.21 21.09 23.53
C ARG A 322 -7.71 20.90 23.43
N LEU A 323 -7.17 21.06 22.23
CA LEU A 323 -5.75 21.03 21.93
C LEU A 323 -5.23 22.45 21.70
N GLY A 324 -3.97 22.69 22.08
CA GLY A 324 -3.17 23.79 21.53
C GLY A 324 -2.25 23.24 20.45
N GLY A 325 -1.87 24.11 19.52
CA GLY A 325 -1.10 23.69 18.35
C GLY A 325 -0.96 24.78 17.31
N VAL A 326 -0.72 24.36 16.07
CA VAL A 326 -0.57 25.24 14.91
C VAL A 326 -1.41 24.76 13.74
N GLN A 327 -1.75 25.69 12.84
CA GLN A 327 -2.10 25.40 11.46
C GLN A 327 -0.88 25.68 10.58
N VAL A 328 -0.55 24.74 9.69
CA VAL A 328 0.46 24.94 8.65
C VAL A 328 -0.20 25.65 7.46
N HIS A 329 0.35 26.79 7.06
CA HIS A 329 -0.07 27.53 5.87
C HIS A 329 0.99 27.39 4.78
N ILE A 330 0.59 26.89 3.61
CA ILE A 330 1.44 26.78 2.43
C ILE A 330 1.60 28.15 1.78
N GLU A 331 2.83 28.60 1.60
CA GLU A 331 3.18 29.84 0.88
C GLU A 331 3.78 29.55 -0.50
N ASN A 332 4.57 28.47 -0.61
CA ASN A 332 5.21 28.05 -1.85
C ASN A 332 5.57 26.55 -1.80
N GLU A 333 4.72 25.71 -2.37
CA GLU A 333 4.87 24.24 -2.41
C GLU A 333 6.24 23.77 -2.93
N SER A 334 6.76 24.44 -3.96
CA SER A 334 8.05 24.09 -4.57
C SER A 334 9.23 24.27 -3.61
N ALA A 335 9.09 25.10 -2.58
CA ALA A 335 10.14 25.37 -1.60
C ALA A 335 10.07 24.44 -0.36
N ILE A 336 8.94 23.77 -0.12
CA ILE A 336 8.70 22.99 1.10
C ILE A 336 9.38 21.62 1.02
N ASN A 337 10.27 21.35 1.98
CA ASN A 337 10.77 20.00 2.27
C ASN A 337 9.80 19.36 3.27
N LEU A 338 8.94 18.45 2.80
CA LEU A 338 7.82 17.91 3.59
C LEU A 338 8.32 17.04 4.74
N VAL A 339 9.34 16.22 4.51
CA VAL A 339 9.89 15.37 5.57
C VAL A 339 10.59 16.21 6.65
N GLU A 340 11.37 17.19 6.25
CA GLU A 340 12.03 18.14 7.18
C GLU A 340 11.01 18.97 7.95
N LEU A 341 9.92 19.41 7.30
CA LEU A 341 8.79 20.08 7.94
C LEU A 341 8.19 19.22 9.06
N GLY A 342 7.85 17.96 8.74
CA GLY A 342 7.30 17.02 9.73
C GLY A 342 8.23 16.81 10.94
N LEU A 343 9.52 16.62 10.69
CA LEU A 343 10.53 16.45 11.74
C LEU A 343 10.68 17.71 12.60
N HIS A 344 10.70 18.90 12.00
CA HIS A 344 10.76 20.16 12.77
C HIS A 344 9.53 20.36 13.65
N ILE A 345 8.34 19.93 13.21
CA ILE A 345 7.12 20.02 14.01
C ILE A 345 7.17 19.03 15.18
N VAL A 346 7.57 17.77 14.92
CA VAL A 346 7.76 16.76 15.98
C VAL A 346 8.75 17.25 17.03
N ASP A 347 9.89 17.79 16.59
CA ASP A 347 10.94 18.35 17.44
C ASP A 347 10.43 19.52 18.29
N ALA A 348 9.85 20.55 17.67
CA ALA A 348 9.32 21.73 18.36
C ALA A 348 8.22 21.39 19.38
N MET A 349 7.34 20.45 19.02
CA MET A 349 6.27 20.02 19.92
C MET A 349 6.84 19.21 21.09
N LYS A 350 7.79 18.28 20.84
CA LYS A 350 8.45 17.52 21.90
C LYS A 350 9.15 18.44 22.91
N ASP A 351 9.81 19.49 22.46
CA ASP A 351 10.58 20.41 23.31
C ASP A 351 9.74 21.17 24.36
N GLN A 352 8.46 21.43 24.08
CA GLN A 352 7.60 22.09 25.07
C GLN A 352 7.35 21.23 26.31
N HIS A 353 7.19 19.90 26.12
CA HIS A 353 6.89 18.94 27.19
C HIS A 353 7.47 17.54 26.89
N PRO A 354 8.79 17.35 27.00
CA PRO A 354 9.45 16.08 26.67
C PRO A 354 8.95 14.92 27.55
N GLU A 355 8.47 15.20 28.77
CA GLU A 355 7.91 14.20 29.68
C GLU A 355 6.54 13.65 29.24
N LYS A 356 5.84 14.37 28.35
CA LYS A 356 4.53 13.97 27.81
C LYS A 356 4.63 13.38 26.41
N PHE A 357 5.70 13.69 25.68
CA PHE A 357 5.94 13.15 24.35
C PHE A 357 6.17 11.64 24.42
N LYS A 358 5.45 10.91 23.57
CA LYS A 358 5.63 9.47 23.37
C LYS A 358 5.76 9.21 21.88
N ILE A 359 6.58 8.22 21.54
CA ILE A 359 6.78 7.73 20.18
C ILE A 359 6.81 6.20 20.26
N THR A 360 6.06 5.54 19.39
CA THR A 360 5.94 4.07 19.37
C THR A 360 6.98 3.47 18.43
N SER A 361 7.20 2.15 18.51
CA SER A 361 8.06 1.45 17.54
C SER A 361 7.47 1.39 16.13
N SER A 362 6.16 1.64 15.95
CA SER A 362 5.55 1.72 14.61
C SER A 362 6.09 2.89 13.79
N TYR A 363 6.60 3.93 14.44
CA TYR A 363 7.25 5.06 13.77
C TYR A 363 8.38 4.61 12.84
N ASP A 364 9.09 3.53 13.19
CA ASP A 364 10.16 2.96 12.37
C ASP A 364 9.63 2.51 10.99
N SER A 365 8.42 1.95 10.96
CA SER A 365 7.70 1.59 9.73
C SER A 365 7.07 2.79 9.05
N LEU A 366 6.59 3.79 9.80
CA LEU A 366 6.05 5.02 9.22
C LEU A 366 7.11 5.77 8.42
N ILE A 367 8.24 6.10 9.04
CA ILE A 367 9.32 6.82 8.37
C ILE A 367 10.14 5.92 7.43
N GLY A 368 10.20 4.62 7.70
CA GLY A 368 10.92 3.63 6.90
C GLY A 368 12.38 3.39 7.30
N ASP A 369 12.83 3.90 8.44
CA ASP A 369 14.20 3.71 8.94
C ASP A 369 14.26 3.70 10.48
N LYS A 370 14.63 2.55 11.05
CA LYS A 370 14.73 2.32 12.51
C LYS A 370 15.75 3.22 13.21
N ARG A 371 16.68 3.81 12.47
CA ARG A 371 17.72 4.69 13.03
C ARG A 371 17.14 6.04 13.44
N VAL A 372 16.00 6.47 12.87
CA VAL A 372 15.47 7.83 13.07
C VAL A 372 14.82 8.01 14.44
N ARG A 373 13.97 7.08 14.87
CA ARG A 373 13.29 7.20 16.17
C ARG A 373 14.25 7.32 17.37
N PRO A 374 15.34 6.53 17.47
CA PRO A 374 16.37 6.76 18.48
C PRO A 374 16.96 8.18 18.43
N MET A 375 17.26 8.70 17.24
CA MET A 375 17.79 10.06 17.10
C MET A 375 16.82 11.14 17.59
N ILE A 376 15.50 10.99 17.33
CA ILE A 376 14.46 11.89 17.88
C ILE A 376 14.43 11.84 19.40
N LEU A 377 14.55 10.65 19.99
CA LEU A 377 14.56 10.44 21.45
C LEU A 377 15.85 10.94 22.12
N GLU A 378 16.95 11.00 21.37
CA GLU A 378 18.26 11.49 21.82
C GLU A 378 18.45 13.00 21.56
N ASP A 379 17.39 13.73 21.24
CA ASP A 379 17.43 15.18 20.97
C ASP A 379 18.41 15.56 19.84
N ARG A 380 18.61 14.68 18.86
CA ARG A 380 19.44 15.01 17.69
C ARG A 380 18.73 16.04 16.81
N SER A 381 19.51 16.96 16.27
CA SER A 381 18.97 18.01 15.40
C SER A 381 18.33 17.42 14.15
N VAL A 382 17.31 18.10 13.61
CA VAL A 382 16.69 17.72 12.32
C VAL A 382 17.72 17.65 11.19
N GLU A 383 18.76 18.49 11.22
CA GLU A 383 19.88 18.42 10.27
C GLU A 383 20.67 17.12 10.39
N GLU A 384 21.04 16.70 11.60
CA GLU A 384 21.71 15.40 11.81
C GLU A 384 20.83 14.23 11.37
N ILE A 385 19.55 14.27 11.69
CA ILE A 385 18.58 13.24 11.29
C ILE A 385 18.49 13.17 9.77
N THR A 386 18.30 14.30 9.07
CA THR A 386 18.15 14.32 7.61
C THR A 386 19.44 13.97 6.86
N ASN A 387 20.61 14.24 7.44
CA ASN A 387 21.89 13.83 6.89
C ASN A 387 22.11 12.31 6.94
N LEU A 388 21.39 11.58 7.80
CA LEU A 388 21.52 10.12 7.97
C LEU A 388 21.30 9.32 6.69
N TRP A 389 20.34 9.73 5.85
CA TRP A 389 19.90 8.97 4.68
C TRP A 389 20.20 9.65 3.35
N LYS A 390 20.97 10.74 3.38
CA LYS A 390 21.18 11.60 2.21
C LYS A 390 21.87 10.86 1.07
N ASP A 391 22.87 10.04 1.40
CA ASP A 391 23.63 9.28 0.41
C ASP A 391 22.79 8.12 -0.13
N GLU A 392 22.08 7.37 0.72
CA GLU A 392 21.17 6.31 0.28
C GLU A 392 20.03 6.85 -0.61
N LEU A 393 19.50 8.03 -0.29
CA LEU A 393 18.48 8.70 -1.09
C LEU A 393 19.03 9.12 -2.46
N ASN A 394 20.22 9.73 -2.50
CA ASN A 394 20.86 10.11 -3.75
C ASN A 394 21.14 8.88 -4.63
N ASP A 395 21.65 7.81 -4.04
CA ASP A 395 21.90 6.55 -4.74
C ASP A 395 20.63 5.96 -5.32
N TRP A 396 19.54 5.93 -4.55
CA TRP A 396 18.24 5.46 -5.05
C TRP A 396 17.71 6.36 -6.17
N VAL A 397 17.82 7.69 -6.04
CA VAL A 397 17.38 8.63 -7.09
C VAL A 397 18.15 8.37 -8.39
N HIS A 398 19.48 8.28 -8.32
CA HIS A 398 20.33 8.18 -9.51
C HIS A 398 20.31 6.79 -10.14
N ASN A 399 20.38 5.73 -9.34
CA ASN A 399 20.57 4.37 -9.81
C ASN A 399 19.25 3.60 -9.97
N VAL A 400 18.15 4.09 -9.40
CA VAL A 400 16.82 3.45 -9.48
C VAL A 400 15.81 4.38 -10.15
N ARG A 401 15.29 5.40 -9.44
CA ARG A 401 14.16 6.22 -9.91
C ARG A 401 14.37 6.82 -11.30
N ASN A 402 15.53 7.42 -11.53
CA ASN A 402 15.81 8.15 -12.77
C ASN A 402 15.80 7.27 -14.03
N HIS A 403 15.85 5.95 -13.87
CA HIS A 403 15.74 5.00 -14.98
C HIS A 403 14.31 4.75 -15.44
N TYR A 404 13.29 5.16 -14.67
CA TYR A 404 11.89 4.77 -14.88
C TYR A 404 10.93 5.95 -15.12
N LEU A 405 11.47 7.15 -15.32
CA LEU A 405 10.65 8.36 -15.48
C LEU A 405 9.95 8.39 -16.84
N LEU A 406 8.63 8.55 -16.82
CA LEU A 406 7.77 8.61 -18.00
C LEU A 406 7.57 10.06 -18.48
N TYR A 407 7.69 11.03 -17.59
CA TYR A 407 7.37 12.44 -17.86
C TYR A 407 8.55 13.38 -17.60
N GLY A 408 8.67 14.41 -18.43
CA GLY A 408 9.65 15.47 -18.25
C GLY A 408 9.13 16.66 -17.43
N PRO A 409 9.98 17.68 -17.18
CA PRO A 409 11.41 17.69 -17.49
C PRO A 409 12.16 16.62 -16.69
N TYR A 410 13.13 15.96 -17.33
CA TYR A 410 13.90 14.90 -16.68
C TYR A 410 15.05 15.51 -15.86
N PRO A 411 15.38 14.94 -14.68
CA PRO A 411 16.59 15.31 -13.95
C PRO A 411 17.85 15.21 -14.81
N GLU A 412 18.91 15.90 -14.41
CA GLU A 412 20.19 15.86 -15.13
C GLU A 412 20.66 14.41 -15.30
N LYS A 413 21.10 14.04 -16.51
CA LYS A 413 21.52 12.68 -16.94
C LYS A 413 20.40 11.65 -17.02
N ALA A 414 19.21 11.90 -16.47
CA ALA A 414 18.06 11.03 -16.66
C ALA A 414 17.54 11.14 -18.11
N GLN A 415 17.01 10.03 -18.63
CA GLN A 415 16.40 9.96 -19.95
C GLN A 415 14.95 9.47 -19.81
N PRO A 416 14.07 9.79 -20.76
CA PRO A 416 12.76 9.16 -20.82
C PRO A 416 12.90 7.64 -20.76
N TYR A 417 12.11 7.00 -19.89
CA TYR A 417 12.01 5.54 -19.87
C TYR A 417 11.64 5.01 -21.25
N LYS A 418 12.32 3.95 -21.65
CA LYS A 418 12.03 3.18 -22.87
C LYS A 418 11.68 1.77 -22.44
N ASN A 419 10.60 1.24 -23.02
CA ASN A 419 10.19 -0.13 -22.75
C ASN A 419 11.36 -1.09 -23.01
N LYS A 420 11.59 -1.96 -22.04
CA LYS A 420 12.60 -3.02 -22.08
C LYS A 420 11.95 -4.33 -21.67
N GLY A 421 12.51 -5.45 -22.12
CA GLY A 421 12.03 -6.76 -21.72
C GLY A 421 12.10 -6.94 -20.20
N VAL A 422 11.23 -7.78 -19.66
CA VAL A 422 11.20 -8.10 -18.23
C VAL A 422 11.41 -9.60 -18.03
N LEU A 423 12.13 -9.93 -16.96
CA LEU A 423 12.32 -11.28 -16.47
C LEU A 423 11.76 -11.36 -15.06
N GLY A 424 10.85 -12.29 -14.83
CA GLY A 424 10.25 -12.55 -13.54
C GLY A 424 10.58 -13.93 -12.99
N ILE A 425 10.66 -14.00 -11.66
CA ILE A 425 10.97 -15.22 -10.90
C ILE A 425 9.90 -15.41 -9.82
N PHE A 426 9.34 -16.60 -9.69
CA PHE A 426 8.30 -16.90 -8.68
C PHE A 426 8.69 -18.10 -7.84
N PRO A 427 8.25 -18.19 -6.56
CA PRO A 427 7.48 -17.16 -5.83
C PRO A 427 8.32 -15.90 -5.55
N TYR A 428 7.65 -14.78 -5.24
CA TYR A 428 8.32 -13.52 -4.91
C TYR A 428 9.05 -13.58 -3.57
N ASP A 429 8.37 -14.16 -2.58
CA ASP A 429 8.94 -14.42 -1.27
C ASP A 429 9.39 -15.89 -1.24
N LEU A 430 10.71 -16.09 -1.23
CA LEU A 430 11.30 -17.42 -1.18
C LEU A 430 11.71 -17.74 0.25
N GLU A 431 10.73 -18.17 1.05
CA GLU A 431 10.94 -18.55 2.43
C GLU A 431 10.74 -20.06 2.62
N LEU A 432 11.78 -20.76 3.05
CA LEU A 432 11.80 -22.23 3.18
C LEU A 432 12.35 -22.66 4.54
N ALA A 433 12.10 -23.90 4.92
CA ALA A 433 12.82 -24.58 5.99
C ALA A 433 13.97 -25.44 5.44
N PRO A 434 15.03 -25.70 6.23
CA PRO A 434 16.10 -26.62 5.83
C PRO A 434 15.55 -27.97 5.34
N GLY A 435 16.04 -28.45 4.19
CA GLY A 435 15.60 -29.68 3.54
C GLY A 435 14.36 -29.53 2.64
N GLN A 436 13.67 -28.39 2.67
CA GLN A 436 12.56 -28.10 1.78
C GLN A 436 13.07 -27.70 0.39
N SER A 437 12.30 -28.02 -0.64
CA SER A 437 12.55 -27.57 -2.01
C SER A 437 11.35 -26.78 -2.55
N LYS A 438 11.61 -25.83 -3.45
CA LYS A 438 10.57 -25.06 -4.14
C LYS A 438 10.97 -24.87 -5.60
N ASP A 439 10.04 -25.18 -6.50
CA ASP A 439 10.21 -24.90 -7.91
C ASP A 439 10.06 -23.40 -8.17
N LEU A 440 11.02 -22.86 -8.93
CA LEU A 440 11.03 -21.48 -9.36
C LEU A 440 10.41 -21.38 -10.75
N THR A 441 9.34 -20.60 -10.88
CA THR A 441 8.77 -20.30 -12.21
C THR A 441 9.48 -19.10 -12.78
N VAL A 442 9.82 -19.16 -14.08
CA VAL A 442 10.43 -18.05 -14.81
C VAL A 442 9.47 -17.60 -15.90
N ILE A 443 9.13 -16.32 -15.90
CA ILE A 443 8.31 -15.69 -16.93
C ILE A 443 9.10 -14.56 -17.56
N SER A 444 8.96 -14.36 -18.87
CA SER A 444 9.58 -13.22 -19.53
C SER A 444 8.69 -12.65 -20.63
N PHE A 445 8.78 -11.34 -20.81
CA PHE A 445 8.16 -10.61 -21.91
C PHE A 445 9.22 -9.75 -22.60
N ASP A 446 9.09 -9.59 -23.91
CA ASP A 446 9.90 -8.62 -24.65
C ASP A 446 9.41 -7.18 -24.41
N LYS A 447 10.11 -6.21 -25.01
CA LYS A 447 9.80 -4.78 -24.88
C LYS A 447 8.42 -4.38 -25.42
N ASP A 448 7.80 -5.23 -26.24
CA ASP A 448 6.50 -4.99 -26.86
C ASP A 448 5.37 -5.76 -26.13
N GLY A 449 5.68 -6.41 -25.01
CA GLY A 449 4.73 -7.16 -24.18
C GLY A 449 4.43 -8.57 -24.69
N LYS A 450 5.23 -9.10 -25.63
CA LYS A 450 5.06 -10.48 -26.11
C LYS A 450 5.76 -11.46 -25.18
N LYS A 451 5.02 -12.48 -24.72
CA LYS A 451 5.54 -13.55 -23.87
C LYS A 451 6.66 -14.32 -24.58
N ILE A 452 7.77 -14.51 -23.89
CA ILE A 452 8.93 -15.28 -24.34
C ILE A 452 8.93 -16.61 -23.60
N ASN A 453 8.82 -17.71 -24.36
CA ASN A 453 9.03 -19.05 -23.82
C ASN A 453 10.54 -19.30 -23.77
N ILE A 454 11.10 -19.42 -22.56
CA ILE A 454 12.52 -19.65 -22.35
C ILE A 454 12.76 -21.15 -22.11
N GLU A 455 13.60 -21.76 -22.93
CA GLU A 455 14.08 -23.11 -22.71
C GLU A 455 14.89 -23.17 -21.38
N PRO A 456 14.57 -24.07 -20.44
CA PRO A 456 15.23 -24.11 -19.12
C PRO A 456 16.75 -24.25 -19.18
N SER A 457 17.29 -24.90 -20.23
CA SER A 457 18.74 -25.06 -20.44
C SER A 457 19.48 -23.75 -20.74
N LEU A 458 18.76 -22.68 -21.06
CA LEU A 458 19.33 -21.34 -21.30
C LEU A 458 19.39 -20.49 -20.03
N LEU A 459 18.82 -20.96 -18.92
CA LEU A 459 18.81 -20.27 -17.64
C LEU A 459 20.10 -20.57 -16.87
N SER A 460 20.73 -19.51 -16.35
CA SER A 460 21.91 -19.65 -15.49
C SER A 460 21.61 -19.12 -14.09
N TRP A 461 21.63 -20.01 -13.11
CA TRP A 461 21.34 -19.72 -11.72
C TRP A 461 22.62 -19.59 -10.88
N LYS A 462 22.60 -18.68 -9.91
CA LYS A 462 23.62 -18.51 -8.87
C LYS A 462 22.94 -18.35 -7.52
N VAL A 463 23.45 -19.01 -6.48
CA VAL A 463 23.00 -18.85 -5.10
C VAL A 463 24.14 -18.27 -4.27
N GLU A 464 23.83 -17.24 -3.48
CA GLU A 464 24.75 -16.60 -2.54
C GLU A 464 24.24 -16.78 -1.10
N GLY A 465 25.16 -16.84 -0.12
CA GLY A 465 24.82 -16.93 1.31
C GLY A 465 24.89 -18.34 1.93
N ASP A 466 25.32 -19.37 1.18
CA ASP A 466 25.44 -20.78 1.66
C ASP A 466 24.12 -21.33 2.28
N VAL A 467 22.98 -20.83 1.80
CA VAL A 467 21.65 -21.21 2.31
C VAL A 467 21.04 -22.40 1.58
N GLY A 468 21.54 -22.75 0.40
CA GLY A 468 20.97 -23.80 -0.45
C GLY A 468 21.60 -23.88 -1.84
N SER A 469 21.01 -24.69 -2.70
CA SER A 469 21.44 -24.93 -4.07
C SER A 469 20.27 -24.92 -5.06
N ILE A 470 20.55 -24.70 -6.34
CA ILE A 470 19.55 -24.80 -7.43
C ILE A 470 19.96 -25.87 -8.41
N ASN A 471 19.04 -26.77 -8.74
CA ASN A 471 19.17 -27.74 -9.82
C ASN A 471 17.99 -27.59 -10.79
N GLY A 472 18.28 -27.29 -12.06
CA GLY A 472 17.27 -26.86 -13.02
C GLY A 472 16.63 -25.56 -12.54
N ASN A 473 15.34 -25.63 -12.20
CA ASN A 473 14.59 -24.49 -11.63
C ASN A 473 14.19 -24.74 -10.17
N THR A 474 14.62 -25.83 -9.54
CA THR A 474 14.23 -26.15 -8.17
C THR A 474 15.30 -25.65 -7.21
N PHE A 475 14.92 -24.76 -6.31
CA PHE A 475 15.75 -24.35 -5.18
C PHE A 475 15.57 -25.32 -4.01
N THR A 476 16.66 -25.82 -3.46
CA THR A 476 16.68 -26.67 -2.26
C THR A 476 17.35 -25.91 -1.13
N ALA A 477 16.60 -25.69 -0.05
CA ALA A 477 17.11 -25.07 1.16
C ALA A 477 17.96 -26.07 1.96
N GLU A 478 19.14 -25.65 2.41
CA GLU A 478 20.10 -26.51 3.09
C GLU A 478 20.44 -26.00 4.49
N LYS A 479 20.77 -24.72 4.64
CA LYS A 479 21.19 -24.13 5.91
C LYS A 479 20.39 -22.88 6.24
N ALA A 480 20.09 -22.70 7.52
CA ALA A 480 19.40 -21.51 8.00
C ALA A 480 20.24 -20.24 7.73
N GLY A 481 19.60 -19.19 7.25
CA GLY A 481 20.25 -17.95 6.88
C GLY A 481 19.44 -17.16 5.85
N THR A 482 20.01 -16.04 5.41
CA THR A 482 19.49 -15.26 4.28
C THR A 482 20.48 -15.34 3.12
N GLY A 483 19.96 -15.52 1.92
CA GLY A 483 20.76 -15.60 0.70
C GLY A 483 20.12 -14.86 -0.46
N LEU A 484 20.78 -14.93 -1.61
CA LEU A 484 20.32 -14.31 -2.84
C LEU A 484 20.39 -15.33 -3.97
N VAL A 485 19.26 -15.57 -4.60
CA VAL A 485 19.15 -16.31 -5.86
C VAL A 485 19.21 -15.31 -7.01
N THR A 486 20.16 -15.50 -7.92
CA THR A 486 20.29 -14.71 -9.14
C THR A 486 20.08 -15.59 -10.37
N LEU A 487 19.19 -15.17 -11.25
CA LEU A 487 18.96 -15.75 -12.57
C LEU A 487 19.54 -14.83 -13.63
N ASN A 488 20.26 -15.40 -14.60
CA ASN A 488 20.70 -14.69 -15.79
C ASN A 488 20.09 -15.35 -17.04
N TYR A 489 19.57 -14.51 -17.93
CA TYR A 489 19.08 -14.90 -19.25
C TYR A 489 19.41 -13.80 -20.27
N LYS A 490 20.38 -14.07 -21.16
CA LYS A 490 20.93 -13.07 -22.09
C LYS A 490 21.42 -11.82 -21.34
N ASP A 491 20.87 -10.66 -21.66
CA ASP A 491 21.12 -9.36 -21.04
C ASP A 491 20.21 -9.07 -19.84
N LEU A 492 19.24 -9.94 -19.57
CA LEU A 492 18.34 -9.81 -18.43
C LEU A 492 18.90 -10.54 -17.21
N GLN A 493 18.75 -9.92 -16.05
CA GLN A 493 19.06 -10.50 -14.76
C GLN A 493 17.85 -10.37 -13.84
N GLY A 494 17.55 -11.44 -13.09
CA GLY A 494 16.55 -11.42 -12.04
C GLY A 494 17.11 -11.87 -10.70
N LYS A 495 16.61 -11.29 -9.62
CA LYS A 495 17.10 -11.56 -8.26
C LYS A 495 15.96 -11.87 -7.30
N ARG A 496 16.18 -12.82 -6.39
CA ARG A 496 15.25 -13.17 -5.31
C ARG A 496 16.01 -13.38 -4.02
N SER A 497 15.65 -12.61 -3.00
CA SER A 497 16.08 -12.90 -1.64
C SER A 497 15.46 -14.23 -1.21
N VAL A 498 16.26 -15.05 -0.52
CA VAL A 498 15.81 -16.31 0.05
C VAL A 498 16.07 -16.30 1.55
N ILE A 499 15.05 -16.70 2.32
CA ILE A 499 15.16 -16.86 3.77
C ILE A 499 14.97 -18.34 4.06
N VAL A 500 16.02 -18.96 4.60
CA VAL A 500 15.94 -20.33 5.11
C VAL A 500 15.87 -20.26 6.63
N ALA A 501 14.75 -20.69 7.18
CA ALA A 501 14.51 -20.70 8.62
C ALA A 501 13.58 -21.87 8.97
N GLN A 502 13.80 -22.48 10.14
CA GLN A 502 12.95 -23.57 10.62
C GLN A 502 11.50 -23.10 10.77
N ASN A 503 10.52 -23.91 10.34
CA ASN A 503 9.11 -23.63 10.65
C ASN A 503 8.87 -23.98 12.12
N ILE A 504 8.27 -23.07 12.88
CA ILE A 504 8.02 -23.29 14.32
C ILE A 504 6.56 -23.03 14.62
N ILE A 505 5.88 -24.03 15.18
CA ILE A 505 4.54 -23.88 15.76
C ILE A 505 4.71 -23.38 17.19
N ASN A 506 4.42 -22.09 17.42
CA ASN A 506 4.64 -21.44 18.72
C ASN A 506 3.47 -21.66 19.68
N ASN A 507 2.24 -21.69 19.16
CA ASN A 507 1.04 -21.78 20.00
C ASN A 507 -0.13 -22.46 19.28
N ILE A 508 -1.02 -23.10 20.06
CA ILE A 508 -2.30 -23.64 19.60
C ILE A 508 -3.37 -23.07 20.52
N ARG A 509 -4.23 -22.22 19.97
CA ARG A 509 -5.34 -21.59 20.68
C ARG A 509 -6.67 -22.10 20.14
N HIS A 510 -7.72 -22.03 20.93
CA HIS A 510 -9.05 -22.41 20.49
C HIS A 510 -10.13 -21.50 21.06
N SER A 511 -11.28 -21.45 20.40
CA SER A 511 -12.50 -20.83 20.90
C SER A 511 -13.73 -21.63 20.43
N VAL A 512 -14.80 -21.61 21.23
CA VAL A 512 -16.07 -22.27 20.91
C VAL A 512 -17.14 -21.21 20.79
N ASN A 513 -17.79 -21.14 19.62
CA ASN A 513 -18.82 -20.17 19.29
C ASN A 513 -20.15 -20.89 18.99
N PRO A 514 -21.31 -20.19 19.01
CA PRO A 514 -22.62 -20.80 18.80
C PRO A 514 -22.82 -21.59 17.49
N GLY A 515 -21.97 -21.39 16.48
CA GLY A 515 -22.04 -22.10 15.19
C GLY A 515 -20.78 -22.82 14.74
N TYR A 516 -19.64 -22.63 15.42
CA TYR A 516 -18.35 -23.21 15.02
C TYR A 516 -17.36 -23.30 16.18
N ALA A 517 -16.38 -24.18 16.05
CA ALA A 517 -15.21 -24.24 16.92
C ALA A 517 -13.97 -23.83 16.12
N ARG A 518 -13.28 -22.78 16.58
CA ARG A 518 -12.06 -22.28 15.94
C ARG A 518 -10.84 -22.86 16.64
N VAL A 519 -9.87 -23.33 15.84
CA VAL A 519 -8.52 -23.64 16.31
C VAL A 519 -7.53 -22.79 15.52
N VAL A 520 -6.57 -22.19 16.22
CA VAL A 520 -5.55 -21.30 15.63
C VAL A 520 -4.17 -21.80 16.00
N PHE A 521 -3.34 -22.03 14.99
CA PHE A 521 -1.91 -22.31 15.14
C PHE A 521 -1.16 -21.01 14.86
N ASP A 522 -0.38 -20.54 15.83
CA ASP A 522 0.49 -19.39 15.65
C ASP A 522 1.88 -19.91 15.24
N LEU A 523 2.38 -19.46 14.09
CA LEU A 523 3.67 -19.84 13.53
C LEU A 523 4.66 -18.68 13.61
N ASN A 524 5.97 -18.97 13.55
CA ASN A 524 6.98 -17.93 13.44
C ASN A 524 7.00 -17.22 12.07
N LYS A 525 6.52 -17.90 11.02
CA LYS A 525 6.50 -17.43 9.64
C LYS A 525 5.38 -18.07 8.84
N ASN A 526 5.16 -17.63 7.59
CA ASN A 526 4.19 -18.26 6.71
C ASN A 526 4.74 -19.62 6.23
N THR A 527 3.89 -20.64 6.13
CA THR A 527 4.35 -22.01 5.82
C THR A 527 3.26 -22.78 5.09
N ASP A 528 3.66 -23.56 4.08
CA ASP A 528 2.78 -24.48 3.39
C ASP A 528 2.26 -25.55 4.37
N TYR A 529 0.99 -25.92 4.29
CA TYR A 529 0.39 -26.97 5.12
C TYR A 529 -0.62 -27.78 4.31
N GLN A 530 -0.99 -28.95 4.83
CA GLN A 530 -2.04 -29.78 4.24
C GLN A 530 -3.08 -30.12 5.31
N ILE A 531 -4.34 -30.18 4.89
CA ILE A 531 -5.43 -30.70 5.70
C ILE A 531 -6.01 -31.93 5.01
N SER A 532 -6.12 -33.03 5.73
CA SER A 532 -6.83 -34.23 5.30
C SER A 532 -7.94 -34.58 6.29
N GLU A 533 -9.01 -35.20 5.80
CA GLU A 533 -10.16 -35.60 6.61
C GLU A 533 -10.32 -37.13 6.55
N GLU A 534 -10.43 -37.73 7.72
CA GLU A 534 -10.77 -39.13 7.95
C GLU A 534 -12.02 -39.20 8.84
N LYS A 535 -12.64 -40.38 8.97
CA LYS A 535 -13.86 -40.52 9.76
C LYS A 535 -13.62 -40.12 11.22
N GLY A 536 -14.26 -39.03 11.66
CA GLY A 536 -14.14 -38.50 13.03
C GLY A 536 -12.80 -37.80 13.31
N LEU A 537 -11.98 -37.52 12.29
CA LEU A 537 -10.66 -36.93 12.46
C LEU A 537 -10.36 -35.94 11.33
N LEU A 538 -9.96 -34.72 11.68
CA LEU A 538 -9.31 -33.80 10.74
C LEU A 538 -7.81 -33.78 11.09
N ILE A 539 -6.93 -33.84 10.10
CA ILE A 539 -5.48 -33.87 10.29
C ILE A 539 -4.87 -32.67 9.57
N LEU A 540 -4.18 -31.82 10.32
CA LEU A 540 -3.33 -30.76 9.80
C LEU A 540 -1.87 -31.24 9.82
N THR A 541 -1.18 -31.15 8.69
CA THR A 541 0.27 -31.39 8.61
C THR A 541 1.00 -30.15 8.15
N VAL A 542 2.10 -29.83 8.85
CA VAL A 542 3.03 -28.77 8.48
C VAL A 542 4.41 -29.41 8.32
N PRO A 543 4.92 -29.55 7.08
CA PRO A 543 6.22 -30.16 6.83
C PRO A 543 7.36 -29.26 7.31
N TYR A 544 8.50 -29.88 7.60
CA TYR A 544 9.72 -29.23 8.10
C TYR A 544 9.46 -28.30 9.29
N ALA A 545 8.63 -28.74 10.23
CA ALA A 545 8.19 -27.94 11.37
C ALA A 545 8.61 -28.54 12.71
N GLU A 546 8.89 -27.66 13.65
CA GLU A 546 9.19 -27.96 15.05
C GLU A 546 8.13 -27.38 15.98
N ILE A 547 8.03 -27.95 17.18
CA ILE A 547 7.15 -27.43 18.24
C ILE A 547 7.96 -26.43 19.07
N GLY A 548 7.56 -25.16 19.04
CA GLY A 548 8.19 -24.09 19.82
C GLY A 548 7.66 -24.02 21.27
N PRO A 549 8.37 -23.34 22.17
CA PRO A 549 7.85 -23.03 23.50
C PRO A 549 6.69 -21.99 23.41
N PRO A 550 5.64 -22.12 24.25
CA PRO A 550 5.51 -23.05 25.36
C PRO A 550 4.91 -24.43 24.98
N LEU A 551 4.52 -24.67 23.73
CA LEU A 551 3.91 -25.96 23.34
C LEU A 551 4.85 -27.16 23.57
N SER A 552 6.15 -26.96 23.37
CA SER A 552 7.16 -28.00 23.56
C SER A 552 7.24 -28.53 24.99
N THR A 553 6.75 -27.76 25.97
CA THR A 553 6.71 -28.17 27.39
C THR A 553 5.39 -28.86 27.77
N ASN A 554 4.43 -28.99 26.85
CA ASN A 554 3.21 -29.76 27.07
C ASN A 554 3.51 -31.26 26.95
N GLU A 555 3.79 -31.91 28.07
CA GLU A 555 4.14 -33.35 28.13
C GLU A 555 3.08 -34.25 27.48
N ASN A 556 1.80 -33.86 27.53
CA ASN A 556 0.69 -34.65 26.99
C ASN A 556 0.42 -34.37 25.51
N LYS A 557 1.07 -33.36 24.92
CA LYS A 557 0.86 -32.85 23.56
C LYS A 557 -0.61 -32.83 23.12
N THR A 558 -1.47 -32.40 24.04
CA THR A 558 -2.92 -32.43 23.88
C THR A 558 -3.50 -31.11 24.35
N ILE A 559 -4.41 -30.53 23.54
CA ILE A 559 -5.25 -29.38 23.88
C ILE A 559 -6.69 -29.88 23.94
N THR A 560 -7.26 -29.92 25.14
CA THR A 560 -8.68 -30.28 25.32
C THR A 560 -9.57 -29.09 25.00
N ILE A 561 -10.63 -29.31 24.23
CA ILE A 561 -11.61 -28.28 23.86
C ILE A 561 -12.94 -28.63 24.54
N ALA A 562 -13.11 -28.11 25.76
CA ALA A 562 -14.34 -28.32 26.51
C ALA A 562 -15.52 -27.60 25.84
N ASN A 563 -16.73 -28.13 26.02
CA ASN A 563 -18.00 -27.52 25.60
C ASN A 563 -18.21 -27.30 24.09
N SER A 564 -17.30 -27.76 23.21
CA SER A 564 -17.57 -27.77 21.78
C SER A 564 -18.48 -28.93 21.38
N PRO A 565 -19.55 -28.70 20.61
CA PRO A 565 -20.36 -29.79 20.05
C PRO A 565 -19.67 -30.51 18.88
N ILE A 566 -18.57 -29.96 18.36
CA ILE A 566 -17.95 -30.36 17.08
C ILE A 566 -16.64 -31.10 17.29
N ILE A 567 -15.81 -30.64 18.24
CA ILE A 567 -14.47 -31.17 18.51
C ILE A 567 -14.30 -31.45 20.00
N SER A 568 -13.52 -32.47 20.34
CA SER A 568 -13.23 -32.84 21.72
C SER A 568 -11.84 -32.38 22.19
N LYS A 569 -10.83 -32.55 21.34
CA LYS A 569 -9.43 -32.22 21.61
C LYS A 569 -8.63 -32.12 20.32
N VAL A 570 -7.47 -31.50 20.42
CA VAL A 570 -6.41 -31.53 19.41
C VAL A 570 -5.20 -32.21 20.02
N THR A 571 -4.69 -33.28 19.41
CA THR A 571 -3.41 -33.90 19.77
C THR A 571 -2.38 -33.53 18.73
N PHE A 572 -1.13 -33.28 19.10
CA PHE A 572 -0.10 -32.88 18.15
C PHE A 572 1.23 -33.58 18.39
N ASP A 573 2.01 -33.82 17.33
CA ASP A 573 3.37 -34.36 17.44
C ASP A 573 4.21 -34.03 16.19
N ILE A 574 5.51 -34.34 16.24
CA ILE A 574 6.39 -34.43 15.08
C ILE A 574 6.39 -35.88 14.58
N VAL A 575 5.81 -36.10 13.40
CA VAL A 575 5.82 -37.38 12.70
C VAL A 575 6.93 -37.40 11.66
N ASN A 576 7.45 -38.59 11.37
CA ASN A 576 8.53 -38.83 10.41
C ASN A 576 9.80 -37.99 10.66
N GLY A 577 9.98 -37.48 11.89
CA GLY A 577 11.14 -36.71 12.34
C GLY A 577 11.19 -35.24 11.88
N HIS A 578 10.27 -34.79 11.03
CA HIS A 578 10.31 -33.43 10.47
C HIS A 578 8.95 -32.85 10.09
N THR A 579 7.83 -33.56 10.29
CA THR A 579 6.49 -33.03 9.96
C THR A 579 5.70 -32.84 11.23
N PHE A 580 5.27 -31.61 11.51
CA PHE A 580 4.29 -31.38 12.57
C PHE A 580 2.93 -31.89 12.12
N GLU A 581 2.25 -32.67 12.96
CA GLU A 581 0.92 -33.19 12.72
C GLU A 581 0.02 -32.81 13.89
N ALA A 582 -1.11 -32.17 13.62
CA ALA A 582 -2.18 -31.92 14.58
C ALA A 582 -3.44 -32.67 14.17
N ARG A 583 -3.92 -33.55 15.06
CA ARG A 583 -5.12 -34.37 14.89
C ARG A 583 -6.26 -33.78 15.71
N PHE A 584 -7.34 -33.43 15.03
CA PHE A 584 -8.56 -32.86 15.59
C PHE A 584 -9.56 -33.99 15.78
N HIS A 585 -9.84 -34.33 17.04
CA HIS A 585 -10.72 -35.44 17.38
C HIS A 585 -12.18 -34.95 17.35
N LEU A 586 -12.85 -35.16 16.22
CA LEU A 586 -14.19 -34.67 15.94
C LEU A 586 -15.25 -35.50 16.69
N LYS A 587 -16.35 -34.85 17.06
CA LYS A 587 -17.55 -35.47 17.63
C LYS A 587 -18.60 -35.84 16.57
N VAL A 588 -18.33 -35.47 15.32
CA VAL A 588 -19.15 -35.71 14.14
C VAL A 588 -18.33 -36.42 13.07
N ASP A 589 -18.98 -37.14 12.15
CA ASP A 589 -18.29 -37.92 11.12
C ASP A 589 -17.57 -37.04 10.08
N LYS A 590 -18.11 -35.84 9.81
CA LYS A 590 -17.55 -34.85 8.90
C LYS A 590 -17.81 -33.42 9.36
N VAL A 591 -16.95 -32.49 8.96
CA VAL A 591 -17.06 -31.06 9.26
C VAL A 591 -16.88 -30.22 7.99
N ARG A 592 -17.58 -29.09 7.92
CA ARG A 592 -17.18 -28.02 7.00
C ARG A 592 -16.10 -27.20 7.71
N TYR A 593 -15.03 -26.87 6.99
CA TYR A 593 -14.02 -25.95 7.51
C TYR A 593 -13.70 -24.82 6.55
N GLU A 594 -13.31 -23.68 7.11
CA GLU A 594 -12.78 -22.53 6.40
C GLU A 594 -11.37 -22.22 6.93
N ASP A 595 -10.45 -21.97 6.01
CA ASP A 595 -9.06 -21.62 6.24
C ASP A 595 -8.75 -20.22 5.69
N PRO A 596 -9.14 -19.15 6.41
CA PRO A 596 -8.84 -17.80 5.94
C PRO A 596 -7.32 -17.61 5.81
N TYR A 597 -6.87 -17.16 4.63
CA TYR A 597 -5.46 -16.95 4.32
C TYR A 597 -4.89 -15.86 5.23
N PHE A 598 -4.11 -16.25 6.23
CA PHE A 598 -3.46 -15.32 7.15
C PHE A 598 -1.95 -15.58 7.16
N SER A 599 -1.16 -14.51 7.04
CA SER A 599 0.28 -14.59 7.26
C SER A 599 0.55 -15.03 8.70
N ASN A 600 1.45 -16.00 8.88
CA ASN A 600 1.93 -16.61 10.14
C ASN A 600 0.89 -17.28 11.07
N ARG A 601 -0.35 -17.50 10.63
CA ARG A 601 -1.36 -18.25 11.38
C ARG A 601 -2.13 -19.21 10.50
N ILE A 602 -2.36 -20.42 11.00
CA ILE A 602 -3.31 -21.36 10.41
C ILE A 602 -4.57 -21.31 11.26
N VAL A 603 -5.67 -20.84 10.69
CA VAL A 603 -6.97 -20.73 11.36
C VAL A 603 -7.91 -21.75 10.73
N ILE A 604 -8.51 -22.61 11.54
CA ILE A 604 -9.44 -23.63 11.08
C ILE A 604 -10.74 -23.45 11.86
N ASP A 605 -11.80 -23.05 11.15
CA ASP A 605 -13.15 -22.96 11.70
C ASP A 605 -13.94 -24.21 11.40
N LEU A 606 -14.17 -25.05 12.41
CA LEU A 606 -14.93 -26.28 12.29
C LEU A 606 -16.42 -25.99 12.49
N MET A 607 -17.23 -26.29 11.48
CA MET A 607 -18.68 -26.17 11.51
C MET A 607 -19.33 -27.55 11.40
N ASN A 608 -20.50 -27.71 12.01
CA ASN A 608 -21.35 -28.88 11.72
C ASN A 608 -21.86 -28.79 10.28
N ASN A 609 -21.93 -29.94 9.61
CA ASN A 609 -22.57 -30.06 8.30
C ASN A 609 -24.09 -29.89 8.36
#